data_AF-A0A0D2XT44-F1
#
_entry.id   AF-A0A0D2XT44-F1
#
_cell.length_a   1.000
_cell.length_b   1.000
_cell.length_c   1.000
_cell.angle_alpha   90.00
_cell.angle_beta   90.00
_cell.angle_gamma   90.00
#
_symmetry.space_group_name_H-M   'P 1'
#
loop_
_entity.id
_entity.type
_entity.pdbx_description
1 polymer ?
#
loop_
_entity_poly.entity_id
_entity_poly.type
_entity_poly.pdbx_seq_one_letter_code
_entity_poly.pdbx_strand_id
1 'polypeptide(L)'
;MDALSRLNARLRKGKPGPSTPSSGSTQVVQLADQPTVQGAQPGPWAKILTSPRQGVHVTVYHHPLHRAGTEVAANDPNKGLYLWTFITTNLKSVAAGELAMVVKCRPNEDPDSYPTDFLQVCDNVYQRAKNEHPVLRRWKLLELDEALFGRPDWKTVVLGLHNSPIPGLDSVKIEDSPVPHFYCLPLSEDELIASRLHGTVRVLCGTATEWFPFVPYVDRDRGSNINLDVMKTSVLAVGNSTFHRLEVTGLNVLWAEPRGPVTLHIPADRAQWFKFAMMDKREASVNSLLILSDLHDSCGSLLVWQPRLPAKIRTMTNPLKNIAANFLILSFNQATDALQATEDGILVLLSPDSTARFFDAATKGQKLSIQLGSTETFELAWSPSWDTLSISKMSNLAEMVFQPDGDPNDRPADPEHIKVDSIRLLHEPRLGNFSIKAFGEFQKMAEQAIMAAIPPRRPGLLPQGCGIIARFRVPRINERSFSIMLLVPPQTERMIMRAMDPLAGNEVQDLTNELGAVMDGLQVPDGLVYGDWMEWEILFWCWGCDPNNMH
;
A
#
# COMPACT_ATOMS: atom_id res chain seq x y z
N MET A 1 -41.02 -9.95 7.14
CA MET A 1 -40.69 -8.57 7.59
C MET A 1 -39.18 -8.49 7.68
N ASP A 2 -38.58 -7.83 6.69
CA ASP A 2 -37.18 -7.99 6.31
C ASP A 2 -36.22 -7.20 7.23
N ALA A 3 -34.96 -7.67 7.36
CA ALA A 3 -33.94 -7.04 8.20
C ALA A 3 -33.69 -5.57 7.81
N LEU A 4 -33.79 -5.26 6.50
CA LEU A 4 -33.78 -3.91 5.94
C LEU A 4 -34.91 -3.02 6.48
N SER A 5 -36.11 -3.55 6.70
CA SER A 5 -37.21 -2.78 7.31
C SER A 5 -36.92 -2.41 8.77
N ARG A 6 -36.22 -3.29 9.52
CA ARG A 6 -35.79 -3.01 10.90
C ARG A 6 -34.66 -1.99 10.95
N LEU A 7 -33.74 -2.02 9.98
CA LEU A 7 -32.69 -1.01 9.83
C LEU A 7 -33.28 0.36 9.50
N ASN A 8 -34.18 0.44 8.52
CA ASN A 8 -34.90 1.67 8.15
C ASN A 8 -35.73 2.24 9.33
N ALA A 9 -36.34 1.39 10.15
CA ALA A 9 -37.07 1.81 11.34
C ALA A 9 -36.17 2.36 12.46
N ARG A 10 -34.93 1.86 12.59
CA ARG A 10 -33.94 2.38 13.54
C ARG A 10 -33.35 3.72 13.08
N LEU A 11 -33.10 3.89 11.78
CA LEU A 11 -32.48 5.09 11.21
C LEU A 11 -33.41 6.33 11.21
N ARG A 12 -34.74 6.15 11.16
CA ARG A 12 -35.72 7.26 11.14
C ARG A 12 -35.94 7.97 12.47
N LYS A 13 -35.32 7.54 13.58
CA LYS A 13 -35.55 8.11 14.94
C LYS A 13 -34.61 9.26 15.34
N GLY A 14 -33.65 9.66 14.51
CA GLY A 14 -32.78 10.81 14.80
C GLY A 14 -33.38 12.13 14.31
N LYS A 15 -34.01 12.90 15.21
CA LYS A 15 -34.36 14.32 14.93
C LYS A 15 -33.10 15.19 15.01
N PRO A 16 -32.81 16.06 14.02
CA PRO A 16 -31.78 17.07 14.16
C PRO A 16 -32.25 18.17 15.13
N GLY A 17 -31.43 18.48 16.14
CA GLY A 17 -31.61 19.64 17.01
C GLY A 17 -31.08 20.92 16.34
N PRO A 18 -31.60 22.10 16.71
CA PRO A 18 -31.21 23.36 16.08
C PRO A 18 -29.82 23.80 16.53
N SER A 19 -28.96 24.15 15.56
CA SER A 19 -27.65 24.75 15.80
C SER A 19 -27.74 26.28 15.81
N THR A 20 -27.28 26.91 16.89
CA THR A 20 -27.05 28.35 16.98
C THR A 20 -25.70 28.74 16.36
N PRO A 21 -25.59 29.91 15.72
CA PRO A 21 -24.33 30.37 15.12
C PRO A 21 -23.44 31.07 16.16
N SER A 22 -22.17 30.68 16.26
CA SER A 22 -21.14 31.43 16.98
C SER A 22 -20.18 32.08 16.00
N SER A 23 -20.08 33.40 16.06
CA SER A 23 -19.08 34.21 15.36
C SER A 23 -17.70 34.07 16.04
N GLY A 24 -16.67 33.78 15.25
CA GLY A 24 -15.28 33.72 15.70
C GLY A 24 -14.36 34.30 14.64
N SER A 25 -13.66 35.36 15.01
CA SER A 25 -12.74 36.18 14.20
C SER A 25 -11.49 35.42 13.74
N THR A 26 -11.13 35.60 12.47
CA THR A 26 -9.91 35.07 11.85
C THR A 26 -8.72 36.01 12.13
N GLN A 27 -7.65 35.51 12.75
CA GLN A 27 -6.33 36.12 12.69
C GLN A 27 -5.44 35.29 11.75
N VAL A 28 -4.81 35.97 10.80
CA VAL A 28 -3.89 35.42 9.81
C VAL A 28 -2.48 35.52 10.38
N VAL A 29 -1.77 34.38 10.48
CA VAL A 29 -0.34 34.33 10.80
C VAL A 29 0.41 34.03 9.51
N GLN A 30 1.34 34.92 9.12
CA GLN A 30 2.25 34.75 7.99
C GLN A 30 3.34 33.74 8.34
N LEU A 31 3.56 32.74 7.48
CA LEU A 31 4.70 31.82 7.54
C LEU A 31 5.96 32.52 7.02
N ALA A 32 7.04 32.46 7.80
CA ALA A 32 8.38 32.83 7.37
C ALA A 32 9.09 31.66 6.67
N ASP A 33 9.95 32.00 5.72
CA ASP A 33 10.71 31.08 4.85
C ASP A 33 11.59 30.11 5.65
N GLN A 34 11.56 28.82 5.27
CA GLN A 34 12.46 27.79 5.80
C GLN A 34 13.79 27.75 5.04
N PRO A 35 14.93 27.60 5.73
CA PRO A 35 16.23 27.40 5.08
C PRO A 35 16.45 25.93 4.67
N THR A 36 17.08 25.76 3.52
CA THR A 36 17.50 24.50 2.92
C THR A 36 18.62 23.84 3.72
N VAL A 37 18.48 22.56 4.11
CA VAL A 37 19.52 21.81 4.85
C VAL A 37 20.04 20.62 4.03
N GLN A 38 21.36 20.54 3.90
CA GLN A 38 22.13 19.46 3.26
C GLN A 38 22.10 18.16 4.08
N GLY A 39 22.21 17.01 3.40
CA GLY A 39 22.02 15.66 3.94
C GLY A 39 22.88 15.34 5.17
N ALA A 40 22.22 14.89 6.24
CA ALA A 40 22.83 14.54 7.52
C ALA A 40 23.32 13.09 7.54
N GLN A 41 24.57 12.88 7.98
CA GLN A 41 25.07 11.60 8.48
C GLN A 41 24.25 11.17 9.71
N PRO A 42 23.97 9.86 9.92
CA PRO A 42 23.25 9.39 11.10
C PRO A 42 24.05 9.76 12.35
N GLY A 43 23.40 10.48 13.28
CA GLY A 43 24.02 10.89 14.54
C GLY A 43 24.48 9.70 15.41
N PRO A 44 25.20 9.97 16.52
CA PRO A 44 25.93 8.99 17.35
C PRO A 44 25.09 7.87 18.00
N TRP A 45 23.79 7.81 17.76
CA TRP A 45 22.87 6.90 18.43
C TRP A 45 22.31 5.77 17.54
N ALA A 46 22.41 5.82 16.22
CA ALA A 46 21.83 4.74 15.40
C ALA A 46 22.49 3.38 15.70
N LYS A 47 21.69 2.37 16.06
CA LYS A 47 22.17 1.00 16.30
C LYS A 47 21.71 0.07 15.20
N ILE A 48 22.55 -0.87 14.80
CA ILE A 48 22.21 -1.88 13.80
C ILE A 48 22.03 -3.22 14.50
N LEU A 49 20.85 -3.80 14.35
CA LEU A 49 20.53 -5.15 14.73
C LEU A 49 20.53 -6.04 13.50
N THR A 50 20.84 -7.31 13.69
CA THR A 50 20.71 -8.32 12.65
C THR A 50 19.90 -9.47 13.21
N SER A 51 18.86 -9.87 12.49
CA SER A 51 18.12 -11.07 12.84
C SER A 51 19.07 -12.28 12.83
N PRO A 52 19.09 -13.10 13.89
CA PRO A 52 19.92 -14.29 13.93
C PRO A 52 19.41 -15.40 12.99
N ARG A 53 18.11 -15.38 12.62
CA ARG A 53 17.51 -16.45 11.81
C ARG A 53 17.64 -16.17 10.30
N GLN A 54 17.42 -14.93 9.89
CA GLN A 54 17.30 -14.56 8.48
C GLN A 54 18.32 -13.53 8.00
N GLY A 55 19.14 -12.98 8.90
CA GLY A 55 20.11 -11.94 8.52
C GLY A 55 19.45 -10.61 8.12
N VAL A 56 18.18 -10.38 8.47
CA VAL A 56 17.51 -9.10 8.23
C VAL A 56 18.17 -8.02 9.09
N HIS A 57 18.61 -6.94 8.46
CA HIS A 57 19.21 -5.79 9.14
C HIS A 57 18.13 -4.81 9.55
N VAL A 58 18.19 -4.37 10.80
CA VAL A 58 17.27 -3.39 11.38
C VAL A 58 18.07 -2.26 12.01
N THR A 59 17.85 -1.04 11.54
CA THR A 59 18.40 0.16 12.18
C THR A 59 17.43 0.66 13.25
N VAL A 60 17.95 0.94 14.44
CA VAL A 60 17.21 1.42 15.60
C VAL A 60 17.65 2.83 15.95
N TYR A 61 16.67 3.73 16.03
CA TYR A 61 16.83 5.11 16.46
C TYR A 61 16.10 5.32 17.78
N HIS A 62 16.69 6.06 18.70
CA HIS A 62 16.07 6.55 19.94
C HIS A 62 15.98 8.05 19.80
N HIS A 63 14.78 8.57 19.96
CA HIS A 63 14.52 9.98 19.72
C HIS A 63 13.31 10.45 20.53
N PRO A 64 13.23 11.76 20.84
CA PRO A 64 12.02 12.33 21.38
C PRO A 64 10.93 12.38 20.30
N LEU A 65 9.66 12.29 20.70
CA LEU A 65 8.53 12.63 19.86
C LEU A 65 8.25 14.13 19.97
N HIS A 66 8.49 14.87 18.89
CA HIS A 66 8.10 16.28 18.83
C HIS A 66 6.60 16.39 18.54
N ARG A 67 5.84 16.95 19.48
CA ARG A 67 4.46 17.36 19.23
C ARG A 67 4.46 18.71 18.52
N ALA A 68 3.86 18.77 17.34
CA ALA A 68 3.67 20.01 16.61
C ALA A 68 2.91 21.03 17.50
N GLY A 69 3.52 22.18 17.76
CA GLY A 69 2.93 23.27 18.53
C GLY A 69 3.19 23.27 20.05
N THR A 70 3.98 22.33 20.59
CA THR A 70 4.45 22.42 21.99
C THR A 70 5.97 22.53 22.05
N GLU A 71 6.49 23.76 22.00
CA GLU A 71 7.91 24.07 22.23
C GLU A 71 8.39 23.68 23.64
N VAL A 72 7.47 23.36 24.55
CA VAL A 72 7.73 23.22 25.99
C VAL A 72 8.37 21.88 26.39
N ALA A 73 8.39 20.86 25.52
CA ALA A 73 8.82 19.51 25.90
C ALA A 73 10.31 19.19 25.69
N ALA A 74 11.08 20.05 25.01
CA ALA A 74 12.46 19.73 24.65
C ALA A 74 13.45 19.72 25.84
N ASN A 75 13.11 20.38 26.96
CA ASN A 75 14.06 20.63 28.06
C ASN A 75 13.73 19.93 29.39
N ASP A 76 12.65 19.13 29.47
CA ASP A 76 12.34 18.32 30.67
C ASP A 76 12.34 16.84 30.30
N PRO A 77 13.44 16.10 30.53
CA PRO A 77 13.55 14.68 30.19
C PRO A 77 12.50 13.81 30.91
N ASN A 78 11.91 14.30 32.02
CA ASN A 78 10.84 13.62 32.73
C ASN A 78 9.44 13.88 32.15
N LYS A 79 9.31 14.73 31.13
CA LYS A 79 8.03 15.05 30.45
C LYS A 79 8.03 14.78 28.95
N GLY A 80 9.18 14.50 28.35
CA GLY A 80 9.29 14.12 26.94
C GLY A 80 8.81 12.69 26.70
N LEU A 81 8.04 12.47 25.64
CA LEU A 81 7.76 11.12 25.14
C LEU A 81 8.96 10.67 24.30
N TYR A 82 9.66 9.63 24.72
CA TYR A 82 10.76 9.02 23.95
C TYR A 82 10.28 7.78 23.21
N LEU A 83 10.86 7.55 22.05
CA LEU A 83 10.50 6.47 21.14
C LEU A 83 11.75 5.72 20.68
N TRP A 84 11.59 4.42 20.43
CA TRP A 84 12.48 3.66 19.57
C TRP A 84 11.82 3.41 18.23
N THR A 85 12.51 3.77 17.15
CA THR A 85 12.09 3.52 15.78
C THR A 85 13.00 2.48 15.17
N PHE A 86 12.40 1.39 14.71
CA PHE A 86 13.04 0.27 14.03
C PHE A 86 12.71 0.33 12.54
N ILE A 87 13.71 0.23 11.67
CA ILE A 87 13.55 0.26 10.22
C ILE A 87 14.39 -0.84 9.60
N THR A 88 13.79 -1.70 8.78
CA THR A 88 14.54 -2.71 8.01
C THR A 88 15.26 -2.07 6.82
N THR A 89 16.40 -2.62 6.41
CA THR A 89 17.19 -2.06 5.28
C THR A 89 17.46 -3.05 4.14
N ASN A 90 17.14 -4.33 4.33
CA ASN A 90 17.36 -5.39 3.34
C ASN A 90 16.15 -6.30 3.13
N LEU A 91 15.01 -6.03 3.77
CA LEU A 91 13.83 -6.89 3.65
C LEU A 91 13.17 -6.75 2.28
N LYS A 92 13.34 -5.59 1.64
CA LYS A 92 12.88 -5.33 0.26
C LYS A 92 13.30 -6.38 -0.74
N SER A 93 14.45 -6.99 -0.50
CA SER A 93 14.97 -8.03 -1.36
C SER A 93 14.01 -9.22 -1.43
N VAL A 94 13.31 -9.58 -0.36
CA VAL A 94 12.42 -10.76 -0.38
C VAL A 94 10.95 -10.37 -0.39
N ALA A 95 10.59 -9.20 0.17
CA ALA A 95 9.21 -8.87 0.48
C ALA A 95 8.63 -7.66 -0.29
N ALA A 96 9.38 -7.09 -1.25
CA ALA A 96 9.00 -5.91 -2.04
C ALA A 96 8.62 -4.67 -1.19
N GLY A 97 9.17 -4.58 0.03
CA GLY A 97 8.94 -3.51 0.98
C GLY A 97 9.88 -3.59 2.18
N GLU A 98 10.04 -2.48 2.89
CA GLU A 98 10.66 -2.44 4.21
C GLU A 98 9.59 -2.34 5.30
N LEU A 99 9.93 -2.74 6.52
CA LEU A 99 9.08 -2.60 7.69
C LEU A 99 9.63 -1.50 8.60
N ALA A 100 8.70 -0.79 9.22
CA ALA A 100 8.98 0.11 10.32
C ALA A 100 8.14 -0.28 11.55
N MET A 101 8.68 -0.08 12.74
CA MET A 101 7.91 -0.13 13.97
C MET A 101 8.42 0.97 14.89
N VAL A 102 7.51 1.72 15.49
CA VAL A 102 7.85 2.78 16.43
C VAL A 102 7.28 2.37 17.78
N VAL A 103 8.10 2.30 18.82
CA VAL A 103 7.73 1.81 20.15
C VAL A 103 7.97 2.90 21.17
N LYS A 104 6.98 3.15 22.03
CA LYS A 104 7.10 4.09 23.14
C LYS A 104 8.00 3.54 24.23
N CYS A 105 8.97 4.36 24.64
CA CYS A 105 9.80 4.10 25.81
C CYS A 105 8.97 4.28 27.08
N ARG A 106 9.16 3.38 28.06
CA ARG A 106 8.66 3.55 29.42
C ARG A 106 9.52 4.59 30.16
N PRO A 107 8.99 5.27 31.20
CA PRO A 107 9.69 6.37 31.86
C PRO A 107 11.10 6.07 32.41
N ASN A 108 11.44 4.81 32.66
CA ASN A 108 12.71 4.40 33.27
C ASN A 108 13.54 3.46 32.38
N GLU A 109 13.18 3.32 31.10
CA GLU A 109 13.97 2.50 30.20
C GLU A 109 15.19 3.27 29.70
N ASP A 110 16.36 2.63 29.83
CA ASP A 110 17.59 3.15 29.25
C ASP A 110 17.48 3.12 27.72
N PRO A 111 18.03 4.12 27.00
CA PRO A 111 18.05 4.11 25.54
C PRO A 111 18.51 2.77 24.93
N ASP A 112 19.44 2.06 25.59
CA ASP A 112 20.00 0.77 25.12
C ASP A 112 19.07 -0.43 25.38
N SER A 113 17.99 -0.24 26.14
CA SER A 113 17.03 -1.28 26.53
C SER A 113 15.86 -1.44 25.56
N TYR A 114 16.09 -1.19 24.27
CA TYR A 114 15.07 -1.34 23.23
C TYR A 114 14.61 -2.82 23.10
N PRO A 115 13.32 -3.07 22.84
CA PRO A 115 12.83 -4.44 22.68
C PRO A 115 13.30 -5.06 21.36
N THR A 116 13.57 -6.36 21.35
CA THR A 116 14.05 -7.08 20.17
C THR A 116 12.93 -7.82 19.41
N ASP A 117 11.71 -7.78 19.91
CA ASP A 117 10.54 -8.50 19.36
C ASP A 117 10.26 -8.13 17.88
N PHE A 118 10.62 -6.93 17.45
CA PHE A 118 10.48 -6.54 16.05
C PHE A 118 11.32 -7.39 15.09
N LEU A 119 12.47 -7.93 15.53
CA LEU A 119 13.27 -8.87 14.72
C LEU A 119 12.47 -10.13 14.37
N GLN A 120 11.60 -10.57 15.28
CA GLN A 120 10.72 -11.72 15.03
C GLN A 120 9.66 -11.40 13.97
N VAL A 121 9.11 -10.18 13.97
CA VAL A 121 8.19 -9.73 12.91
C VAL A 121 8.90 -9.76 11.57
N CYS A 122 10.14 -9.27 11.51
CA CYS A 122 10.98 -9.29 10.31
C CYS A 122 11.23 -10.72 9.83
N ASP A 123 11.54 -11.64 10.73
CA ASP A 123 11.76 -13.06 10.40
C ASP A 123 10.51 -13.73 9.83
N ASN A 124 9.36 -13.51 10.47
CA ASN A 124 8.09 -14.06 10.00
C ASN A 124 7.74 -13.53 8.61
N VAL A 125 7.92 -12.23 8.37
CA VAL A 125 7.68 -11.64 7.05
C VAL A 125 8.64 -12.18 6.02
N TYR A 126 9.93 -12.25 6.32
CA TYR A 126 10.95 -12.77 5.41
C TYR A 126 10.62 -14.21 5.00
N GLN A 127 10.33 -15.07 5.97
CA GLN A 127 10.01 -16.48 5.74
C GLN A 127 8.73 -16.64 4.92
N ARG A 128 7.66 -15.89 5.22
CA ARG A 128 6.43 -15.94 4.42
C ARG A 128 6.64 -15.38 3.02
N ALA A 129 7.38 -14.29 2.86
CA ALA A 129 7.65 -13.71 1.55
C ALA A 129 8.42 -14.68 0.64
N LYS A 130 9.34 -15.46 1.22
CA LYS A 130 10.03 -16.55 0.52
C LYS A 130 9.09 -17.68 0.09
N ASN A 131 8.13 -18.07 0.95
CA ASN A 131 7.29 -19.24 0.72
C ASN A 131 6.00 -18.95 -0.07
N GLU A 132 5.46 -17.74 0.04
CA GLU A 132 4.12 -17.37 -0.42
C GLU A 132 4.13 -16.32 -1.55
N HIS A 133 5.30 -15.82 -1.96
CA HIS A 133 5.49 -14.64 -2.83
C HIS A 133 4.93 -13.34 -2.18
N PRO A 134 5.09 -12.12 -2.75
CA PRO A 134 5.24 -10.91 -1.93
C PRO A 134 4.08 -10.71 -0.96
N VAL A 135 4.44 -10.70 0.33
CA VAL A 135 3.50 -10.72 1.44
C VAL A 135 3.09 -9.30 1.84
N LEU A 136 3.90 -8.29 1.55
CA LEU A 136 3.68 -6.94 2.06
C LEU A 136 2.66 -6.18 1.21
N ARG A 137 1.55 -5.84 1.85
CA ARG A 137 0.54 -4.94 1.30
C ARG A 137 -0.09 -4.16 2.45
N ARG A 138 -0.59 -2.98 2.12
CA ARG A 138 -1.29 -2.13 3.09
C ARG A 138 -2.48 -2.88 3.67
N TRP A 139 -2.71 -2.66 4.95
CA TRP A 139 -3.81 -3.20 5.76
C TRP A 139 -3.84 -4.73 5.86
N LYS A 140 -2.78 -5.43 5.45
CA LYS A 140 -2.67 -6.87 5.66
C LYS A 140 -2.48 -7.17 7.13
N LEU A 141 -3.27 -8.12 7.62
CA LEU A 141 -3.09 -8.75 8.91
C LEU A 141 -2.06 -9.87 8.77
N LEU A 142 -1.00 -9.81 9.57
CA LEU A 142 0.04 -10.81 9.64
C LEU A 142 -0.01 -11.46 11.01
N GLU A 143 -0.40 -12.74 11.04
CA GLU A 143 -0.29 -13.56 12.24
C GLU A 143 1.19 -13.89 12.49
N LEU A 144 1.59 -13.88 13.75
CA LEU A 144 2.94 -14.13 14.20
C LEU A 144 3.02 -15.46 14.95
N ASP A 145 4.16 -16.12 14.86
CA ASP A 145 4.40 -17.39 15.54
C ASP A 145 4.42 -17.23 17.08
N GLU A 146 4.90 -16.09 17.56
CA GLU A 146 4.95 -15.77 19.00
C GLU A 146 4.35 -14.39 19.25
N ALA A 147 3.99 -14.17 20.51
CA ALA A 147 3.43 -12.92 21.00
C ALA A 147 4.51 -11.85 21.16
N LEU A 148 4.18 -10.60 20.83
CA LEU A 148 5.10 -9.47 20.96
C LEU A 148 5.07 -8.88 22.37
N PHE A 149 6.22 -8.39 22.84
CA PHE A 149 6.40 -7.57 24.04
C PHE A 149 5.86 -8.20 25.34
N GLY A 150 5.89 -9.54 25.41
CA GLY A 150 5.33 -10.29 26.55
C GLY A 150 3.80 -10.22 26.66
N ARG A 151 3.10 -9.77 25.60
CA ARG A 151 1.64 -9.64 25.54
C ARG A 151 1.05 -10.85 24.82
N PRO A 152 0.51 -11.86 25.54
CA PRO A 152 0.04 -13.11 24.91
C PRO A 152 -1.10 -12.90 23.91
N ASP A 153 -1.81 -11.77 24.03
CA ASP A 153 -2.88 -11.32 23.13
C ASP A 153 -2.37 -10.60 21.87
N TRP A 154 -1.07 -10.32 21.73
CA TRP A 154 -0.47 -9.59 20.60
C TRP A 154 0.27 -10.52 19.65
N LYS A 155 -0.50 -11.37 18.94
CA LYS A 155 0.01 -12.32 17.93
C LYS A 155 -0.30 -11.90 16.51
N THR A 156 -0.72 -10.66 16.29
CA THR A 156 -1.01 -10.17 14.94
C THR A 156 -0.56 -8.74 14.82
N VAL A 157 0.10 -8.43 13.71
CA VAL A 157 0.40 -7.06 13.30
C VAL A 157 -0.40 -6.72 12.06
N VAL A 158 -0.86 -5.48 11.99
CA VAL A 158 -1.36 -4.92 10.74
C VAL A 158 -0.31 -4.05 10.10
N LEU A 159 -0.15 -4.20 8.79
CA LEU A 159 0.75 -3.40 7.97
C LEU A 159 0.05 -2.09 7.58
N GLY A 160 0.20 -1.05 8.40
CA GLY A 160 -0.18 0.31 8.03
C GLY A 160 0.79 0.91 7.02
N LEU A 161 0.37 1.95 6.30
CA LEU A 161 1.27 2.82 5.57
C LEU A 161 1.31 4.16 6.28
N HIS A 162 2.50 4.71 6.49
CA HIS A 162 2.66 6.10 6.88
C HIS A 162 3.53 6.78 5.82
N ASN A 163 2.91 7.55 4.93
CA ASN A 163 3.60 8.43 3.98
C ASN A 163 4.01 9.76 4.63
N SER A 164 4.25 9.76 5.93
CA SER A 164 4.70 10.95 6.64
C SER A 164 6.03 10.61 7.30
N PRO A 165 6.94 11.60 7.39
CA PRO A 165 8.14 11.47 8.20
C PRO A 165 7.78 10.94 9.59
N ILE A 166 8.60 10.04 10.13
CA ILE A 166 8.45 9.58 11.50
C ILE A 166 8.63 10.81 12.38
N PRO A 167 7.62 11.24 13.16
CA PRO A 167 7.75 12.49 13.87
C PRO A 167 8.89 12.40 14.90
N GLY A 168 9.80 13.37 14.86
CA GLY A 168 11.04 13.33 15.65
C GLY A 168 12.24 12.70 14.96
N LEU A 169 12.07 12.19 13.72
CA LEU A 169 13.14 11.72 12.83
C LEU A 169 13.03 12.37 11.45
N ASP A 170 12.68 13.65 11.41
CA ASP A 170 12.51 14.41 10.15
C ASP A 170 13.79 14.44 9.29
N SER A 171 14.96 14.22 9.92
CA SER A 171 16.27 14.11 9.25
C SER A 171 16.57 12.73 8.67
N VAL A 172 15.86 11.68 9.10
CA VAL A 172 15.98 10.34 8.52
C VAL A 172 15.11 10.31 7.28
N LYS A 173 15.72 10.55 6.13
CA LYS A 173 15.06 10.48 4.83
C LYS A 173 14.75 9.03 4.45
N ILE A 174 13.72 8.48 5.07
CA ILE A 174 13.09 7.23 4.64
C ILE A 174 12.55 7.39 3.20
N GLU A 175 12.15 8.62 2.86
CA GLU A 175 11.56 9.02 1.58
C GLU A 175 12.52 8.98 0.37
N ASP A 176 13.84 8.95 0.59
CA ASP A 176 14.82 8.85 -0.51
C ASP A 176 14.96 7.40 -1.04
N SER A 177 14.38 6.42 -0.33
CA SER A 177 14.34 5.02 -0.76
C SER A 177 13.11 4.77 -1.64
N PRO A 178 13.26 4.19 -2.84
CA PRO A 178 12.13 3.87 -3.72
C PRO A 178 11.20 2.79 -3.16
N VAL A 179 11.45 2.27 -1.96
CA VAL A 179 10.77 1.10 -1.42
C VAL A 179 9.67 1.50 -0.45
N PRO A 180 8.46 0.91 -0.55
CA PRO A 180 7.39 1.18 0.41
C PRO A 180 7.79 0.73 1.82
N HIS A 181 7.53 1.58 2.80
CA HIS A 181 7.72 1.27 4.22
C HIS A 181 6.37 1.00 4.87
N PHE A 182 6.23 -0.17 5.49
CA PHE A 182 5.00 -0.58 6.16
C PHE A 182 5.19 -0.52 7.67
N TYR A 183 4.33 0.25 8.34
CA TYR A 183 4.32 0.34 9.79
C TYR A 183 3.63 -0.87 10.37
N CYS A 184 4.33 -1.57 11.26
CA CYS A 184 3.81 -2.71 11.96
C CYS A 184 3.11 -2.24 13.23
N LEU A 185 1.78 -2.39 13.26
CA LEU A 185 0.96 -2.05 14.42
C LEU A 185 0.40 -3.34 15.03
N PRO A 186 0.83 -3.74 16.24
CA PRO A 186 0.29 -4.93 16.89
C PRO A 186 -1.16 -4.69 17.30
N LEU A 187 -1.97 -5.72 17.10
CA LEU A 187 -3.37 -5.79 17.50
C LEU A 187 -3.52 -6.78 18.65
N SER A 188 -4.33 -6.43 19.66
CA SER A 188 -4.85 -7.41 20.60
C SER A 188 -5.78 -8.41 19.91
N GLU A 189 -6.08 -9.53 20.57
CA GLU A 189 -7.02 -10.52 20.07
C GLU A 189 -8.42 -9.91 19.80
N ASP A 190 -8.90 -9.06 20.71
CA ASP A 190 -10.16 -8.32 20.53
C ASP A 190 -10.11 -7.40 19.31
N GLU A 191 -9.00 -6.69 19.12
CA GLU A 191 -8.80 -5.79 17.98
C GLU A 191 -8.71 -6.55 16.66
N LEU A 192 -8.11 -7.74 16.66
CA LEU A 192 -8.07 -8.63 15.49
C LEU A 192 -9.49 -9.08 15.11
N ILE A 193 -10.27 -9.56 16.09
CA ILE A 193 -11.67 -9.95 15.88
C ILE A 193 -12.46 -8.76 15.33
N ALA A 194 -12.33 -7.58 15.96
CA ALA A 194 -13.01 -6.38 15.51
C ALA A 194 -12.55 -5.93 14.11
N SER A 195 -11.27 -6.05 13.77
CA SER A 195 -10.74 -5.66 12.46
C SER A 195 -11.32 -6.56 11.37
N ARG A 196 -11.42 -7.86 11.65
CA ARG A 196 -12.09 -8.81 10.75
C ARG A 196 -13.55 -8.46 10.57
N LEU A 197 -14.30 -8.09 11.61
CA LEU A 197 -15.75 -7.88 11.53
C LEU A 197 -16.16 -6.46 11.07
N HIS A 198 -15.37 -5.45 11.40
CA HIS A 198 -15.73 -4.03 11.28
C HIS A 198 -14.74 -3.20 10.47
N GLY A 199 -13.64 -3.80 10.00
CA GLY A 199 -12.58 -3.12 9.25
C GLY A 199 -11.45 -2.64 10.15
N THR A 200 -10.22 -2.84 9.69
CA THR A 200 -8.99 -2.47 10.39
C THR A 200 -8.92 -0.97 10.68
N VAL A 201 -9.29 -0.13 9.71
CA VAL A 201 -9.19 1.33 9.85
C VAL A 201 -10.03 1.82 11.03
N ARG A 202 -11.26 1.31 11.17
CA ARG A 202 -12.12 1.64 12.31
C ARG A 202 -11.46 1.26 13.64
N VAL A 203 -10.85 0.09 13.72
CA VAL A 203 -10.20 -0.39 14.96
C VAL A 203 -9.02 0.51 15.34
N LEU A 204 -8.17 0.85 14.37
CA LEU A 204 -7.02 1.72 14.61
C LEU A 204 -7.44 3.16 14.95
N CYS A 205 -8.53 3.64 14.35
CA CYS A 205 -9.06 4.98 14.56
C CYS A 205 -10.04 5.09 15.74
N GLY A 206 -10.42 3.96 16.36
CA GLY A 206 -11.39 3.90 17.45
C GLY A 206 -10.91 4.55 18.75
N THR A 207 -9.61 4.82 18.86
CA THR A 207 -9.02 5.56 19.96
C THR A 207 -9.21 7.06 19.75
N ALA A 208 -9.76 7.75 20.76
CA ALA A 208 -9.83 9.21 20.79
C ALA A 208 -8.42 9.77 20.96
N THR A 209 -7.69 9.88 19.85
CA THR A 209 -6.29 10.30 19.84
C THR A 209 -6.16 11.65 19.15
N GLU A 210 -5.24 12.46 19.68
CA GLU A 210 -4.77 13.72 19.09
C GLU A 210 -4.01 13.53 17.76
N TRP A 211 -3.83 12.27 17.33
CA TRP A 211 -3.08 11.89 16.14
C TRP A 211 -4.03 11.51 14.99
N PHE A 212 -3.66 11.91 13.77
CA PHE A 212 -4.35 11.54 12.56
C PHE A 212 -3.44 10.69 11.65
N PRO A 213 -3.94 9.58 11.08
CA PRO A 213 -5.24 8.94 11.37
C PRO A 213 -5.24 8.11 12.67
N PHE A 214 -4.08 7.77 13.21
CA PHE A 214 -3.96 7.03 14.48
C PHE A 214 -2.59 7.33 15.12
N VAL A 215 -2.37 6.82 16.33
CA VAL A 215 -1.11 7.03 17.07
C VAL A 215 0.05 6.41 16.29
N PRO A 216 1.14 7.15 16.03
CA PRO A 216 2.23 6.68 15.18
C PRO A 216 3.19 5.71 15.88
N TYR A 217 2.88 5.26 17.11
CA TYR A 217 3.73 4.42 17.93
C TYR A 217 2.93 3.35 18.69
N VAL A 218 3.64 2.29 19.07
CA VAL A 218 3.16 1.20 19.90
C VAL A 218 3.41 1.53 21.36
N ASP A 219 2.33 1.68 22.12
CA ASP A 219 2.39 1.72 23.59
C ASP A 219 2.19 0.31 24.14
N ARG A 220 3.28 -0.33 24.61
CA ARG A 220 3.26 -1.72 25.13
C ARG A 220 2.33 -1.91 26.33
N ASP A 221 2.02 -0.83 27.04
CA ASP A 221 1.21 -0.87 28.25
C ASP A 221 -0.26 -0.53 27.97
N ARG A 222 -0.65 -0.32 26.70
CA ARG A 222 -2.04 -0.04 26.32
C ARG A 222 -2.93 -1.27 26.46
N GLY A 223 -4.18 -1.06 26.89
CA GLY A 223 -5.25 -2.04 26.72
C GLY A 223 -5.73 -2.15 25.27
N SER A 224 -6.77 -2.95 25.05
CA SER A 224 -7.51 -2.94 23.78
C SER A 224 -8.08 -1.54 23.51
N ASN A 225 -7.92 -1.06 22.29
CA ASN A 225 -8.46 0.20 21.78
C ASN A 225 -9.97 0.16 21.59
N ILE A 226 -10.54 -1.04 21.57
CA ILE A 226 -11.95 -1.29 21.32
C ILE A 226 -12.53 -2.18 22.40
N ASN A 227 -13.83 -2.04 22.63
CA ASN A 227 -14.61 -2.95 23.48
C ASN A 227 -15.56 -3.75 22.58
N LEU A 228 -15.38 -5.06 22.48
CA LEU A 228 -16.16 -5.92 21.60
C LEU A 228 -17.67 -5.88 21.90
N ASP A 229 -18.08 -5.75 23.16
CA ASP A 229 -19.49 -5.65 23.52
C ASP A 229 -20.13 -4.37 22.99
N VAL A 230 -19.34 -3.29 22.97
CA VAL A 230 -19.76 -2.03 22.36
C VAL A 230 -19.82 -2.16 20.83
N MET A 231 -18.87 -2.85 20.20
CA MET A 231 -18.87 -3.12 18.76
C MET A 231 -20.12 -3.86 18.29
N LYS A 232 -20.72 -4.72 19.14
CA LYS A 232 -22.01 -5.40 18.85
C LYS A 232 -23.17 -4.45 18.58
N THR A 233 -23.06 -3.18 18.99
CA THR A 233 -24.08 -2.16 18.70
C THR A 233 -23.99 -1.57 17.31
N SER A 234 -22.91 -1.83 16.57
CA SER A 234 -22.72 -1.34 15.21
C SER A 234 -23.65 -2.00 14.20
N VAL A 235 -24.04 -1.24 13.17
CA VAL A 235 -24.73 -1.75 11.98
C VAL A 235 -23.97 -2.90 11.32
N LEU A 236 -22.64 -2.92 11.40
CA LEU A 236 -21.81 -3.98 10.85
C LEU A 236 -21.92 -5.29 11.66
N ALA A 237 -22.11 -5.22 12.98
CA ALA A 237 -22.32 -6.41 13.80
C ALA A 237 -23.65 -7.11 13.47
N VAL A 238 -24.71 -6.32 13.24
CA VAL A 238 -26.03 -6.82 12.81
C VAL A 238 -25.99 -7.26 11.34
N GLY A 239 -25.18 -6.57 10.55
CA GLY A 239 -25.07 -6.74 9.11
C GLY A 239 -24.36 -7.99 8.65
N ASN A 240 -23.54 -8.65 9.47
CA ASN A 240 -22.76 -9.82 9.06
C ASN A 240 -23.59 -11.01 8.55
N SER A 241 -24.87 -11.10 8.94
CA SER A 241 -25.81 -12.09 8.38
C SER A 241 -26.72 -11.54 7.27
N THR A 242 -26.71 -10.22 7.05
CA THR A 242 -27.64 -9.52 6.15
C THR A 242 -26.97 -9.05 4.86
N PHE A 243 -25.72 -8.61 4.94
CA PHE A 243 -24.97 -8.06 3.81
C PHE A 243 -24.01 -9.10 3.25
N HIS A 244 -23.94 -9.22 1.93
CA HIS A 244 -22.88 -10.00 1.31
C HIS A 244 -21.60 -9.19 1.38
N ARG A 245 -20.58 -9.75 2.03
CA ARG A 245 -19.28 -9.10 2.10
C ARG A 245 -18.48 -9.28 0.83
N LEU A 246 -17.75 -8.24 0.45
CA LEU A 246 -16.72 -8.29 -0.58
C LEU A 246 -15.37 -8.61 0.06
N GLU A 247 -14.77 -9.75 -0.32
CA GLU A 247 -13.45 -10.18 0.18
C GLU A 247 -12.30 -9.64 -0.68
N VAL A 248 -12.37 -8.34 -1.01
CA VAL A 248 -11.31 -7.62 -1.73
C VAL A 248 -10.82 -6.49 -0.83
N THR A 249 -9.57 -6.58 -0.40
CA THR A 249 -8.90 -5.55 0.42
C THR A 249 -8.29 -4.45 -0.47
N GLY A 250 -7.88 -3.32 0.12
CA GLY A 250 -7.25 -2.21 -0.59
C GLY A 250 -8.23 -1.22 -1.23
N LEU A 251 -9.54 -1.47 -1.15
CA LEU A 251 -10.54 -0.58 -1.71
C LEU A 251 -10.73 0.64 -0.81
N ASN A 252 -10.97 1.82 -1.40
CA ASN A 252 -11.13 3.05 -0.62
C ASN A 252 -12.48 3.70 -0.90
N VAL A 253 -13.07 4.30 0.13
CA VAL A 253 -14.31 5.06 0.03
C VAL A 253 -14.03 6.48 0.49
N LEU A 254 -14.15 7.43 -0.45
CA LEU A 254 -13.87 8.83 -0.23
C LEU A 254 -15.13 9.66 -0.42
N TRP A 255 -15.43 10.52 0.54
CA TRP A 255 -16.43 11.56 0.43
C TRP A 255 -15.72 12.89 0.22
N ALA A 256 -15.83 13.46 -0.98
CA ALA A 256 -15.00 14.61 -1.39
C ALA A 256 -15.08 15.78 -0.40
N GLU A 257 -16.29 16.07 0.08
CA GLU A 257 -16.61 17.02 1.14
C GLU A 257 -18.03 16.71 1.65
N PRO A 258 -18.51 17.26 2.78
CA PRO A 258 -19.86 17.01 3.25
C PRO A 258 -20.91 17.41 2.19
N ARG A 259 -21.75 16.45 1.80
CA ARG A 259 -22.74 16.53 0.68
C ARG A 259 -22.13 16.56 -0.73
N GLY A 260 -20.82 16.42 -0.86
CA GLY A 260 -20.13 16.21 -2.13
C GLY A 260 -20.27 14.76 -2.64
N PRO A 261 -19.63 14.43 -3.78
CA PRO A 261 -19.64 13.08 -4.33
C PRO A 261 -18.96 12.07 -3.39
N VAL A 262 -19.53 10.86 -3.32
CA VAL A 262 -18.90 9.69 -2.69
C VAL A 262 -18.34 8.79 -3.76
N THR A 263 -17.06 8.49 -3.67
CA THR A 263 -16.33 7.66 -4.62
C THR A 263 -15.92 6.35 -3.96
N LEU A 264 -16.33 5.22 -4.56
CA LEU A 264 -15.66 3.95 -4.37
C LEU A 264 -14.47 3.90 -5.34
N HIS A 265 -13.27 3.99 -4.79
CA HIS A 265 -12.03 3.96 -5.52
C HIS A 265 -11.48 2.53 -5.56
N ILE A 266 -11.24 2.03 -6.78
CA ILE A 266 -10.63 0.73 -7.05
C ILE A 266 -9.20 0.97 -7.54
N PRO A 267 -8.19 0.68 -6.70
CA PRO A 267 -6.80 0.72 -7.11
C PRO A 267 -6.50 -0.24 -8.28
N ALA A 268 -5.48 0.10 -9.08
CA ALA A 268 -5.08 -0.70 -10.24
C ALA A 268 -4.73 -2.15 -9.83
N ASP A 269 -4.01 -2.33 -8.71
CA ASP A 269 -3.62 -3.62 -8.12
C ASP A 269 -4.81 -4.50 -7.69
N ARG A 270 -5.99 -3.89 -7.54
CA ARG A 270 -7.22 -4.57 -7.12
C ARG A 270 -8.25 -4.69 -8.24
N ALA A 271 -8.02 -4.08 -9.39
CA ALA A 271 -9.02 -3.99 -10.44
C ALA A 271 -9.49 -5.37 -10.92
N GLN A 272 -8.57 -6.31 -11.16
CA GLN A 272 -8.92 -7.64 -11.64
C GLN A 272 -9.70 -8.46 -10.60
N TRP A 273 -9.22 -8.47 -9.36
CA TRP A 273 -9.88 -9.14 -8.24
C TRP A 273 -11.26 -8.59 -7.96
N PHE A 274 -11.40 -7.26 -8.02
CA PHE A 274 -12.69 -6.59 -7.88
C PHE A 274 -13.65 -6.98 -9.00
N LYS A 275 -13.22 -6.98 -10.27
CA LYS A 275 -14.06 -7.40 -11.41
C LYS A 275 -14.59 -8.82 -11.22
N PHE A 276 -13.71 -9.78 -10.90
CA PHE A 276 -14.11 -11.17 -10.68
C PHE A 276 -15.10 -11.30 -9.53
N ALA A 277 -14.82 -10.68 -8.39
CA ALA A 277 -15.73 -10.70 -7.26
C ALA A 277 -17.10 -10.08 -7.62
N MET A 278 -17.13 -9.02 -8.43
CA MET A 278 -18.39 -8.41 -8.88
C MET A 278 -19.17 -9.28 -9.85
N MET A 279 -18.50 -10.09 -10.68
CA MET A 279 -19.15 -11.11 -11.51
C MET A 279 -19.84 -12.16 -10.63
N ASP A 280 -19.11 -12.70 -9.64
CA ASP A 280 -19.66 -13.68 -8.70
C ASP A 280 -20.87 -13.13 -7.93
N LYS A 281 -20.77 -11.89 -7.44
CA LYS A 281 -21.89 -11.24 -6.72
C LYS A 281 -23.10 -10.99 -7.63
N ARG A 282 -22.87 -10.67 -8.91
CA ARG A 282 -23.93 -10.49 -9.90
C ARG A 282 -24.66 -11.81 -10.16
N GLU A 283 -23.93 -12.90 -10.37
CA GLU A 283 -24.49 -14.23 -10.59
C GLU A 283 -25.28 -14.73 -9.38
N ALA A 284 -24.74 -14.49 -8.17
CA ALA A 284 -25.41 -14.81 -6.92
C ALA A 284 -26.65 -13.92 -6.63
N SER A 285 -26.94 -12.93 -7.48
CA SER A 285 -28.10 -12.02 -7.35
C SER A 285 -28.22 -11.40 -5.96
N VAL A 286 -27.09 -10.93 -5.41
CA VAL A 286 -27.07 -10.38 -4.04
C VAL A 286 -27.95 -9.13 -3.93
N ASN A 287 -28.68 -9.00 -2.83
CA ASN A 287 -29.54 -7.83 -2.57
C ASN A 287 -28.78 -6.66 -1.94
N SER A 288 -27.60 -6.93 -1.38
CA SER A 288 -26.74 -5.91 -0.78
C SER A 288 -25.29 -6.36 -0.73
N LEU A 289 -24.38 -5.38 -0.74
CA LEU A 289 -22.94 -5.58 -0.71
C LEU A 289 -22.32 -4.70 0.40
N LEU A 290 -21.52 -5.32 1.27
CA LEU A 290 -20.68 -4.63 2.24
C LEU A 290 -19.23 -4.63 1.75
N ILE A 291 -18.63 -3.45 1.68
CA ILE A 291 -17.23 -3.22 1.37
C ILE A 291 -16.59 -2.58 2.59
N LEU A 292 -15.60 -3.24 3.17
CA LEU A 292 -14.74 -2.61 4.18
C LEU A 292 -13.68 -1.79 3.45
N SER A 293 -13.55 -0.54 3.85
CA SER A 293 -12.68 0.42 3.20
C SER A 293 -11.38 0.58 3.96
N ASP A 294 -10.31 0.68 3.19
CA ASP A 294 -8.98 1.07 3.64
C ASP A 294 -8.81 2.60 3.49
N LEU A 295 -7.84 3.18 4.19
CA LEU A 295 -7.52 4.61 4.04
C LEU A 295 -6.81 4.87 2.71
N HIS A 296 -7.21 5.94 2.05
CA HIS A 296 -6.56 6.45 0.85
C HIS A 296 -5.52 7.52 1.23
N ASP A 297 -4.39 7.57 0.52
CA ASP A 297 -3.28 8.49 0.85
C ASP A 297 -3.65 9.98 0.71
N SER A 298 -4.66 10.28 -0.12
CA SER A 298 -5.16 11.65 -0.28
C SER A 298 -6.15 12.10 0.80
N CYS A 299 -6.50 11.25 1.76
CA CYS A 299 -7.47 11.61 2.78
C CYS A 299 -6.86 12.61 3.78
N GLY A 300 -7.47 13.79 3.89
CA GLY A 300 -7.15 14.77 4.94
C GLY A 300 -8.10 14.68 6.14
N SER A 301 -9.14 13.85 6.02
CA SER A 301 -10.21 13.71 6.99
C SER A 301 -10.74 12.28 7.02
N LEU A 302 -11.40 11.89 8.10
CA LEU A 302 -11.94 10.56 8.32
C LEU A 302 -13.26 10.63 9.09
N LEU A 303 -14.24 9.83 8.70
CA LEU A 303 -15.41 9.54 9.53
C LEU A 303 -15.02 8.60 10.68
N VAL A 304 -15.37 8.98 11.91
CA VAL A 304 -15.09 8.22 13.12
C VAL A 304 -16.40 7.86 13.79
N TRP A 305 -16.54 6.57 14.10
CA TRP A 305 -17.71 6.04 14.78
C TRP A 305 -17.55 6.21 16.29
N GLN A 306 -18.60 6.75 16.90
CA GLN A 306 -18.76 6.76 18.35
C GLN A 306 -20.07 6.05 18.69
N PRO A 307 -20.04 5.03 19.56
CA PRO A 307 -21.23 4.27 19.91
C PRO A 307 -22.36 5.18 20.40
N ARG A 308 -23.56 4.99 19.83
CA ARG A 308 -24.78 5.76 20.15
C ARG A 308 -24.72 7.26 19.83
N LEU A 309 -23.66 7.73 19.18
CA LEU A 309 -23.51 9.11 18.74
C LEU A 309 -23.49 9.17 17.20
N PRO A 310 -23.88 10.32 16.61
CA PRO A 310 -23.66 10.55 15.19
C PRO A 310 -22.17 10.44 14.84
N ALA A 311 -21.90 10.08 13.59
CA ALA A 311 -20.57 10.13 13.00
C ALA A 311 -19.90 11.48 13.25
N LYS A 312 -18.61 11.47 13.58
CA LYS A 312 -17.79 12.69 13.63
C LYS A 312 -16.79 12.67 12.50
N ILE A 313 -16.56 13.81 11.88
CA ILE A 313 -15.44 13.96 10.94
C ILE A 313 -14.24 14.43 11.76
N ARG A 314 -13.17 13.65 11.75
CA ARG A 314 -11.86 14.05 12.27
C ARG A 314 -11.02 14.52 11.10
N THR A 315 -10.30 15.63 11.27
CA THR A 315 -9.46 16.20 10.22
C THR A 315 -8.05 16.48 10.73
N MET A 316 -7.06 16.32 9.86
CA MET A 316 -5.68 16.74 10.11
C MET A 316 -5.50 18.24 9.84
N THR A 317 -6.20 18.77 8.84
CA THR A 317 -6.04 20.14 8.34
C THR A 317 -7.39 20.70 7.88
N ASN A 318 -7.62 22.00 8.03
CA ASN A 318 -8.73 22.66 7.33
C ASN A 318 -8.29 22.98 5.89
N PRO A 319 -9.14 22.78 4.86
CA PRO A 319 -10.56 22.42 4.88
C PRO A 319 -10.87 20.90 4.91
N LEU A 320 -12.12 20.56 5.25
CA LEU A 320 -12.66 19.19 5.20
C LEU A 320 -12.75 18.69 3.75
N LYS A 321 -11.70 18.01 3.28
CA LYS A 321 -11.63 17.41 1.95
C LYS A 321 -11.21 15.95 2.03
N ASN A 322 -11.67 15.15 1.06
CA ASN A 322 -11.35 13.73 0.93
C ASN A 322 -11.57 12.99 2.24
N ILE A 323 -12.80 13.06 2.75
CA ILE A 323 -13.19 12.40 4.00
C ILE A 323 -13.26 10.90 3.74
N ALA A 324 -12.35 10.12 4.33
CA ALA A 324 -12.41 8.67 4.27
C ALA A 324 -13.62 8.15 5.04
N ALA A 325 -14.27 7.11 4.52
CA ALA A 325 -15.26 6.31 5.23
C ALA A 325 -14.68 4.92 5.49
N ASN A 326 -15.02 4.29 6.61
CA ASN A 326 -14.48 2.98 7.00
C ASN A 326 -15.18 1.81 6.30
N PHE A 327 -16.36 2.04 5.75
CA PHE A 327 -17.08 1.04 4.95
C PHE A 327 -18.10 1.69 4.01
N LEU A 328 -18.51 0.92 3.00
CA LEU A 328 -19.60 1.23 2.09
C LEU A 328 -20.59 0.06 2.07
N ILE A 329 -21.88 0.37 2.22
CA ILE A 329 -22.98 -0.58 1.98
C ILE A 329 -23.70 -0.14 0.72
N LEU A 330 -23.78 -1.02 -0.28
CA LEU A 330 -24.65 -0.87 -1.43
C LEU A 330 -25.89 -1.72 -1.22
N SER A 331 -27.09 -1.13 -1.26
CA SER A 331 -28.36 -1.86 -1.24
C SER A 331 -28.97 -1.79 -2.63
N PHE A 332 -29.17 -2.94 -3.26
CA PHE A 332 -29.59 -3.04 -4.66
C PHE A 332 -31.11 -3.10 -4.80
N ASN A 333 -31.62 -2.77 -6.00
CA ASN A 333 -33.03 -2.85 -6.37
C ASN A 333 -34.00 -2.13 -5.40
N GLN A 334 -33.58 -0.98 -4.86
CA GLN A 334 -34.38 -0.14 -3.99
C GLN A 334 -35.36 0.72 -4.79
N ALA A 335 -36.37 1.30 -4.13
CA ALA A 335 -37.36 2.13 -4.84
C ALA A 335 -36.78 3.42 -5.44
N THR A 336 -35.73 3.97 -4.81
CA THR A 336 -35.11 5.24 -5.20
C THR A 336 -33.60 5.19 -4.96
N ASP A 337 -32.85 5.91 -5.79
CA ASP A 337 -31.44 6.17 -5.58
C ASP A 337 -31.24 7.18 -4.43
N ALA A 338 -30.45 6.84 -3.41
CA ALA A 338 -30.21 7.69 -2.25
C ALA A 338 -28.86 7.43 -1.58
N LEU A 339 -28.33 8.44 -0.89
CA LEU A 339 -27.14 8.34 -0.06
C LEU A 339 -27.49 8.60 1.40
N GLN A 340 -26.84 7.89 2.31
CA GLN A 340 -26.94 8.15 3.74
C GLN A 340 -25.63 7.83 4.45
N ALA A 341 -25.10 8.78 5.22
CA ALA A 341 -24.03 8.48 6.17
C ALA A 341 -24.59 7.65 7.34
N THR A 342 -23.89 6.58 7.70
CA THR A 342 -24.28 5.70 8.80
C THR A 342 -23.03 5.27 9.57
N GLU A 343 -22.99 5.59 10.87
CA GLU A 343 -21.76 5.42 11.66
C GLU A 343 -20.57 6.09 10.96
N ASP A 344 -19.43 5.43 10.82
CA ASP A 344 -18.29 5.91 10.04
C ASP A 344 -18.26 5.39 8.60
N GLY A 345 -19.40 4.93 8.08
CA GLY A 345 -19.54 4.46 6.71
C GLY A 345 -20.61 5.19 5.92
N ILE A 346 -20.76 4.78 4.67
CA ILE A 346 -21.77 5.29 3.76
C ILE A 346 -22.69 4.15 3.32
N LEU A 347 -23.99 4.41 3.29
CA LEU A 347 -25.01 3.57 2.68
C LEU A 347 -25.48 4.23 1.38
N VAL A 348 -25.44 3.49 0.29
CA VAL A 348 -25.99 3.89 -1.01
C VAL A 348 -27.12 2.93 -1.37
N LEU A 349 -28.32 3.49 -1.58
CA LEU A 349 -29.47 2.79 -2.10
C LEU A 349 -29.47 2.95 -3.61
N LEU A 350 -29.56 1.84 -4.35
CA LEU A 350 -29.55 1.82 -5.81
C LEU A 350 -30.89 1.28 -6.33
N SER A 351 -31.51 2.02 -7.24
CA SER A 351 -32.68 1.59 -8.02
C SER A 351 -32.35 0.39 -8.92
N PRO A 352 -33.33 -0.32 -9.49
CA PRO A 352 -33.05 -1.43 -10.42
C PRO A 352 -32.16 -1.00 -11.59
N ASP A 353 -32.41 0.17 -12.18
CA ASP A 353 -31.62 0.70 -13.29
C ASP A 353 -30.19 1.04 -12.85
N SER A 354 -30.04 1.74 -11.73
CA SER A 354 -28.72 2.09 -11.17
C SER A 354 -27.95 0.86 -10.70
N THR A 355 -28.63 -0.18 -10.21
CA THR A 355 -28.05 -1.49 -9.87
C THR A 355 -27.47 -2.16 -11.11
N ALA A 356 -28.24 -2.23 -12.21
CA ALA A 356 -27.77 -2.83 -13.46
C ALA A 356 -26.56 -2.08 -14.02
N ARG A 357 -26.59 -0.74 -13.98
CA ARG A 357 -25.45 0.12 -14.38
C ARG A 357 -24.23 -0.09 -13.50
N PHE A 358 -24.41 -0.22 -12.19
CA PHE A 358 -23.33 -0.52 -11.25
C PHE A 358 -22.64 -1.83 -11.60
N PHE A 359 -23.39 -2.93 -11.70
CA PHE A 359 -22.79 -4.22 -12.02
C PHE A 359 -22.14 -4.25 -13.41
N ASP A 360 -22.74 -3.60 -14.42
CA ASP A 360 -22.15 -3.52 -15.75
C ASP A 360 -20.80 -2.80 -15.73
N ALA A 361 -20.74 -1.62 -15.08
CA ALA A 361 -19.52 -0.86 -14.95
C ALA A 361 -18.47 -1.58 -14.09
N ALA A 362 -18.90 -2.18 -12.97
CA ALA A 362 -18.06 -2.89 -12.03
C ALA A 362 -17.40 -4.13 -12.65
N THR A 363 -18.14 -4.91 -13.43
CA THR A 363 -17.62 -6.12 -14.09
C THR A 363 -16.75 -5.79 -15.31
N LYS A 364 -17.00 -4.67 -15.98
CA LYS A 364 -16.23 -4.24 -17.17
C LYS A 364 -15.03 -3.36 -16.88
N GLY A 365 -14.78 -2.95 -15.63
CA GLY A 365 -13.68 -2.02 -15.34
C GLY A 365 -13.96 -0.58 -15.76
N GLN A 366 -15.22 -0.15 -15.80
CA GLN A 366 -15.62 1.15 -16.35
C GLN A 366 -15.99 2.15 -15.26
N LYS A 367 -15.62 3.42 -15.47
CA LYS A 367 -16.04 4.52 -14.59
C LYS A 367 -17.57 4.64 -14.62
N LEU A 368 -18.15 4.95 -13.46
CA LEU A 368 -19.59 5.17 -13.32
C LEU A 368 -19.85 6.39 -12.45
N SER A 369 -20.90 7.14 -12.81
CA SER A 369 -21.47 8.18 -11.98
C SER A 369 -22.99 8.00 -11.94
N ILE A 370 -23.55 7.98 -10.72
CA ILE A 370 -24.98 7.85 -10.43
C ILE A 370 -25.39 9.05 -9.58
N GLN A 371 -26.39 9.79 -10.06
CA GLN A 371 -27.01 10.85 -9.29
C GLN A 371 -27.91 10.23 -8.19
N LEU A 372 -27.66 10.59 -6.94
CA LEU A 372 -28.42 10.16 -5.77
C LEU A 372 -29.26 11.34 -5.28
N GLY A 373 -30.57 11.31 -5.55
CA GLY A 373 -31.45 12.45 -5.28
C GLY A 373 -31.09 13.70 -6.10
N SER A 374 -31.26 14.90 -5.53
CA SER A 374 -31.11 16.16 -6.27
C SER A 374 -29.69 16.74 -6.30
N THR A 375 -28.82 16.37 -5.37
CA THR A 375 -27.51 17.04 -5.19
C THR A 375 -26.33 16.11 -4.96
N GLU A 376 -26.55 14.85 -4.61
CA GLU A 376 -25.48 13.92 -4.24
C GLU A 376 -25.15 12.99 -5.40
N THR A 377 -23.92 12.49 -5.43
CA THR A 377 -23.44 11.61 -6.52
C THR A 377 -22.64 10.48 -5.92
N PHE A 378 -22.85 9.28 -6.45
CA PHE A 378 -21.99 8.14 -6.21
C PHE A 378 -21.17 7.82 -7.46
N GLU A 379 -19.87 7.62 -7.26
CA GLU A 379 -18.90 7.36 -8.31
C GLU A 379 -18.20 6.02 -8.08
N LEU A 380 -18.07 5.24 -9.15
CA LEU A 380 -17.12 4.13 -9.22
C LEU A 380 -15.92 4.64 -10.01
N ALA A 381 -14.83 4.87 -9.30
CA ALA A 381 -13.58 5.32 -9.90
C ALA A 381 -12.60 4.17 -9.95
N TRP A 382 -12.09 3.91 -11.14
CA TRP A 382 -10.90 3.10 -11.33
C TRP A 382 -9.75 4.06 -11.40
N SER A 383 -8.66 3.78 -10.72
CA SER A 383 -7.41 4.44 -11.03
C SER A 383 -7.11 4.19 -12.52
N PRO A 384 -7.07 5.20 -13.44
CA PRO A 384 -5.89 5.24 -14.30
C PRO A 384 -4.71 5.19 -13.33
N SER A 385 -3.63 4.44 -13.55
CA SER A 385 -2.44 4.56 -12.69
C SER A 385 -2.16 6.04 -12.41
N TRP A 386 -2.59 6.59 -11.27
CA TRP A 386 -2.53 8.04 -11.08
C TRP A 386 -1.07 8.34 -10.84
N ASP A 387 -0.58 9.41 -11.48
CA ASP A 387 0.59 10.15 -11.05
C ASP A 387 0.31 10.69 -9.65
N THR A 388 0.45 9.85 -8.64
CA THR A 388 0.43 10.29 -7.25
C THR A 388 1.71 11.12 -7.04
N LEU A 389 1.54 12.41 -6.78
CA LEU A 389 2.55 13.36 -6.27
C LEU A 389 4.00 12.83 -6.25
N SER A 390 4.77 13.00 -7.33
CA SER A 390 6.24 12.81 -7.50
C SER A 390 6.97 11.57 -6.93
N ILE A 391 6.33 10.72 -6.12
CA ILE A 391 6.80 9.43 -5.59
C ILE A 391 5.96 8.28 -6.21
N SER A 392 4.85 8.67 -6.84
CA SER A 392 4.02 7.99 -7.84
C SER A 392 4.63 7.08 -8.87
N LYS A 393 5.75 7.51 -9.43
CA LYS A 393 6.44 6.68 -10.41
C LYS A 393 7.00 5.41 -9.78
N MET A 394 6.88 5.26 -8.46
CA MET A 394 7.51 4.22 -7.68
C MET A 394 6.57 3.41 -6.76
N SER A 395 5.29 3.77 -6.53
CA SER A 395 4.41 2.86 -5.74
C SER A 395 3.89 1.66 -6.53
N ASN A 396 4.00 1.68 -7.87
CA ASN A 396 3.81 0.51 -8.73
C ASN A 396 5.01 -0.46 -8.68
N LEU A 397 6.08 -0.13 -7.93
CA LEU A 397 7.26 -0.99 -7.76
C LEU A 397 6.95 -2.27 -6.98
N ALA A 398 5.88 -2.33 -6.18
CA ALA A 398 5.62 -3.48 -5.31
C ALA A 398 4.89 -4.64 -6.01
N GLU A 399 4.34 -4.45 -7.21
CA GLU A 399 3.39 -5.41 -7.77
C GLU A 399 3.99 -6.54 -8.61
N MET A 400 5.23 -6.42 -9.08
CA MET A 400 5.88 -7.50 -9.84
C MET A 400 7.39 -7.50 -9.64
N VAL A 401 7.85 -7.47 -8.38
CA VAL A 401 9.25 -7.77 -8.06
C VAL A 401 9.37 -9.29 -7.97
N PHE A 402 9.61 -9.94 -9.10
CA PHE A 402 10.04 -11.32 -9.13
C PHE A 402 11.55 -11.37 -8.89
N GLN A 403 11.95 -11.99 -7.77
CA GLN A 403 13.33 -12.40 -7.58
C GLN A 403 13.49 -13.88 -7.92
N PRO A 404 14.56 -14.26 -8.63
CA PRO A 404 14.89 -15.65 -8.89
C PRO A 404 15.15 -16.40 -7.57
N ASP A 405 14.73 -17.66 -7.50
CA ASP A 405 15.10 -18.60 -6.43
C ASP A 405 16.63 -18.82 -6.44
N GLY A 406 17.37 -18.01 -5.68
CA GLY A 406 18.76 -18.30 -5.34
C GLY A 406 18.82 -19.29 -4.16
N ASP A 407 19.73 -20.26 -4.23
CA ASP A 407 20.01 -21.17 -3.10
C ASP A 407 20.49 -20.33 -1.90
N PRO A 408 19.87 -20.41 -0.72
CA PRO A 408 20.34 -19.69 0.47
C PRO A 408 21.73 -20.13 0.97
N ASN A 409 22.28 -21.24 0.45
CA ASN A 409 23.67 -21.63 0.68
C ASN A 409 24.65 -21.03 -0.34
N ASP A 410 24.17 -20.33 -1.36
CA ASP A 410 25.06 -19.45 -2.11
C ASP A 410 25.58 -18.41 -1.14
N ARG A 411 26.91 -18.41 -0.99
CA ARG A 411 27.68 -17.46 -0.19
C ARG A 411 27.16 -16.04 -0.44
N PRO A 412 27.27 -15.11 0.53
CA PRO A 412 26.94 -13.70 0.30
C PRO A 412 27.50 -13.32 -1.06
N ALA A 413 26.58 -12.98 -1.97
CA ALA A 413 26.82 -12.93 -3.40
C ALA A 413 28.22 -12.38 -3.64
N ASP A 414 29.04 -13.17 -4.34
CA ASP A 414 30.30 -12.68 -4.89
C ASP A 414 30.02 -11.26 -5.41
N PRO A 415 30.74 -10.21 -4.95
CA PRO A 415 30.51 -8.82 -5.39
C PRO A 415 30.60 -8.63 -6.92
N GLU A 416 30.85 -9.71 -7.64
CA GLU A 416 30.93 -9.89 -9.08
C GLU A 416 29.61 -10.35 -9.76
N HIS A 417 28.50 -10.57 -9.03
CA HIS A 417 27.23 -11.08 -9.59
C HIS A 417 26.23 -9.98 -9.99
N ILE A 418 25.64 -10.07 -11.18
CA ILE A 418 24.54 -9.21 -11.62
C ILE A 418 23.23 -9.74 -11.01
N LYS A 419 22.62 -8.99 -10.10
CA LYS A 419 21.30 -9.35 -9.54
C LYS A 419 20.19 -8.67 -10.34
N VAL A 420 19.29 -9.50 -10.88
CA VAL A 420 17.99 -9.02 -11.38
C VAL A 420 17.17 -8.60 -10.18
N ASP A 421 16.84 -7.31 -10.10
CA ASP A 421 16.12 -6.76 -8.95
C ASP A 421 14.61 -6.88 -9.16
N SER A 422 14.12 -6.59 -10.38
CA SER A 422 12.72 -6.81 -10.75
C SER A 422 12.50 -6.96 -12.25
N ILE A 423 11.50 -7.75 -12.65
CA ILE A 423 10.96 -7.87 -14.01
C ILE A 423 9.49 -7.50 -13.95
N ARG A 424 9.08 -6.44 -14.65
CA ARG A 424 7.72 -5.88 -14.59
C ARG A 424 7.03 -5.94 -15.93
N LEU A 425 5.73 -6.15 -15.92
CA LEU A 425 4.89 -5.88 -17.08
C LEU A 425 4.37 -4.43 -17.01
N LEU A 426 4.76 -3.59 -17.97
CA LEU A 426 4.33 -2.19 -18.05
C LEU A 426 2.92 -2.06 -18.64
N HIS A 427 2.54 -2.95 -19.55
CA HIS A 427 1.25 -2.93 -20.22
C HIS A 427 0.65 -4.32 -20.34
N GLU A 428 -0.54 -4.51 -19.76
CA GLU A 428 -1.33 -5.73 -19.98
C GLU A 428 -1.79 -5.80 -21.45
N PRO A 429 -1.80 -7.01 -22.04
CA PRO A 429 -2.35 -7.20 -23.38
C PRO A 429 -3.85 -6.90 -23.40
N ARG A 430 -4.35 -6.40 -24.54
CA ARG A 430 -5.78 -6.12 -24.71
C ARG A 430 -6.54 -7.46 -24.65
N LEU A 431 -7.43 -7.61 -23.67
CA LEU A 431 -8.10 -8.85 -23.23
C LEU A 431 -9.05 -9.54 -24.25
N GLY A 432 -8.77 -9.52 -25.55
CA GLY A 432 -9.52 -10.30 -26.54
C GLY A 432 -8.93 -11.70 -26.71
N ASN A 433 -9.45 -12.70 -25.97
CA ASN A 433 -9.08 -14.13 -26.02
C ASN A 433 -7.70 -14.48 -25.41
N PHE A 434 -7.49 -14.14 -24.14
CA PHE A 434 -6.23 -14.35 -23.44
C PHE A 434 -6.34 -15.45 -22.38
N SER A 435 -5.47 -16.45 -22.44
CA SER A 435 -5.33 -17.46 -21.37
C SER A 435 -4.36 -16.96 -20.30
N ILE A 436 -4.88 -16.67 -19.09
CA ILE A 436 -4.07 -16.27 -17.92
C ILE A 436 -2.98 -17.32 -17.63
N LYS A 437 -3.32 -18.61 -17.80
CA LYS A 437 -2.37 -19.71 -17.58
C LYS A 437 -1.23 -19.67 -18.60
N ALA A 438 -1.55 -19.50 -19.89
CA ALA A 438 -0.55 -19.42 -20.95
C ALA A 438 0.36 -18.19 -20.77
N PHE A 439 -0.20 -17.08 -20.29
CA PHE A 439 0.58 -15.90 -19.96
C PHE A 439 1.54 -16.11 -18.79
N GLY A 440 1.07 -16.72 -17.70
CA GLY A 440 1.95 -17.05 -16.56
C GLY A 440 3.07 -18.02 -16.96
N GLU A 441 2.79 -18.98 -17.84
CA GLU A 441 3.80 -19.87 -18.41
C GLU A 441 4.81 -19.11 -19.28
N PHE A 442 4.34 -18.25 -20.18
CA PHE A 442 5.21 -17.42 -21.02
C PHE A 442 6.08 -16.47 -20.21
N GLN A 443 5.51 -15.82 -19.19
CA GLN A 443 6.23 -14.96 -18.26
C GLN A 443 7.37 -15.75 -17.60
N LYS A 444 7.08 -16.92 -17.04
CA LYS A 444 8.09 -17.76 -16.39
C LYS A 444 9.20 -18.18 -17.36
N MET A 445 8.85 -18.51 -18.61
CA MET A 445 9.82 -18.83 -19.66
C MET A 445 10.71 -17.63 -19.99
N ALA A 446 10.13 -16.43 -20.12
CA ALA A 446 10.86 -15.19 -20.36
C ALA A 446 11.80 -14.86 -19.20
N GLU A 447 11.34 -15.00 -17.95
CA GLU A 447 12.17 -14.81 -16.75
C GLU A 447 13.37 -15.76 -16.74
N GLN A 448 13.13 -17.07 -16.94
CA GLN A 448 14.21 -18.06 -16.98
C GLN A 448 15.21 -17.79 -18.11
N ALA A 449 14.71 -17.38 -19.27
CA ALA A 449 15.51 -16.97 -20.41
C ALA A 449 16.40 -15.75 -20.10
N ILE A 450 15.80 -14.70 -19.53
CA ILE A 450 16.51 -13.49 -19.11
C ILE A 450 17.59 -13.84 -18.08
N MET A 451 17.26 -14.66 -17.08
CA MET A 451 18.20 -15.11 -16.05
C MET A 451 19.35 -15.93 -16.64
N ALA A 452 19.09 -16.77 -17.65
CA ALA A 452 20.11 -17.58 -18.31
C ALA A 452 21.01 -16.76 -19.24
N ALA A 453 20.49 -15.67 -19.81
CA ALA A 453 21.20 -14.75 -20.71
C ALA A 453 22.09 -13.75 -19.97
N ILE A 454 21.97 -13.63 -18.65
CA ILE A 454 22.81 -12.73 -17.85
C ILE A 454 24.05 -13.53 -17.43
N PRO A 455 25.23 -13.22 -17.96
CA PRO A 455 26.43 -13.98 -17.64
C PRO A 455 26.75 -13.87 -16.14
N PRO A 456 27.21 -14.95 -15.49
CA PRO A 456 27.51 -14.98 -14.05
C PRO A 456 28.75 -14.15 -13.65
N ARG A 457 29.47 -13.58 -14.62
CA ARG A 457 30.65 -12.73 -14.38
C ARG A 457 30.61 -11.49 -15.28
N ARG A 458 31.02 -10.37 -14.71
CA ARG A 458 30.99 -9.01 -15.29
C ARG A 458 31.32 -8.94 -16.78
N PRO A 459 30.57 -8.10 -17.50
CA PRO A 459 31.13 -7.03 -18.31
C PRO A 459 31.52 -5.81 -17.43
N GLY A 460 32.61 -5.11 -17.75
CA GLY A 460 33.09 -3.97 -16.96
C GLY A 460 32.23 -2.72 -17.12
N LEU A 461 31.22 -2.54 -16.26
CA LEU A 461 30.33 -1.37 -16.29
C LEU A 461 30.50 -0.43 -15.09
N LEU A 462 30.18 0.85 -15.35
CA LEU A 462 30.47 2.04 -14.55
C LEU A 462 29.82 2.06 -13.14
N PRO A 463 30.29 2.91 -12.21
CA PRO A 463 29.95 2.89 -10.77
C PRO A 463 28.53 3.37 -10.40
N GLN A 464 27.64 3.55 -11.38
CA GLN A 464 26.28 4.02 -11.16
C GLN A 464 25.35 3.01 -11.83
N GLY A 465 24.51 2.32 -11.03
CA GLY A 465 23.64 1.25 -11.52
C GLY A 465 22.87 1.64 -12.79
N CYS A 466 22.80 0.73 -13.76
CA CYS A 466 22.08 0.91 -15.02
C CYS A 466 20.81 0.06 -15.06
N GLY A 467 19.68 0.62 -15.50
CA GLY A 467 18.43 -0.11 -15.75
C GLY A 467 18.20 -0.37 -17.24
N ILE A 468 17.52 -1.47 -17.60
CA ILE A 468 17.23 -1.81 -19.00
C ILE A 468 15.72 -1.99 -19.21
N ILE A 469 15.06 -1.10 -19.94
CA ILE A 469 13.68 -1.35 -20.36
C ILE A 469 13.69 -2.22 -21.62
N ALA A 470 13.47 -3.52 -21.47
CA ALA A 470 13.30 -4.42 -22.60
C ALA A 470 11.82 -4.44 -23.05
N ARG A 471 11.51 -3.89 -24.23
CA ARG A 471 10.16 -3.94 -24.79
C ARG A 471 9.98 -5.20 -25.63
N PHE A 472 8.97 -5.98 -25.28
CA PHE A 472 8.65 -7.21 -25.97
C PHE A 472 7.44 -7.00 -26.89
N ARG A 473 7.52 -7.58 -28.09
CA ARG A 473 6.36 -7.72 -28.96
C ARG A 473 6.20 -9.19 -29.20
N VAL A 474 5.03 -9.76 -28.88
CA VAL A 474 4.76 -11.14 -29.25
C VAL A 474 4.75 -11.18 -30.78
N PRO A 475 5.71 -11.87 -31.42
CA PRO A 475 5.91 -11.76 -32.85
C PRO A 475 4.64 -12.20 -33.57
N ARG A 476 4.23 -11.52 -34.65
CA ARG A 476 3.30 -12.16 -35.58
C ARG A 476 4.05 -13.32 -36.24
N ILE A 477 3.33 -14.36 -36.66
CA ILE A 477 3.87 -15.60 -37.25
C ILE A 477 4.99 -15.35 -38.31
N ASN A 478 5.07 -14.16 -38.91
CA ASN A 478 6.10 -13.77 -39.89
C ASN A 478 6.88 -12.45 -39.61
N GLU A 479 6.76 -11.82 -38.43
CA GLU A 479 7.52 -10.61 -38.08
C GLU A 479 8.17 -10.78 -36.70
N ARG A 480 9.49 -11.02 -36.68
CA ARG A 480 10.31 -10.97 -35.47
C ARG A 480 10.85 -9.55 -35.32
N SER A 481 10.32 -8.79 -34.37
CA SER A 481 10.89 -7.48 -34.03
C SER A 481 10.99 -7.34 -32.52
N PHE A 482 12.21 -7.46 -32.01
CA PHE A 482 12.58 -7.19 -30.64
C PHE A 482 13.20 -5.79 -30.53
N SER A 483 12.93 -5.07 -29.43
CA SER A 483 13.59 -3.79 -29.17
C SER A 483 13.91 -3.62 -27.69
N ILE A 484 15.19 -3.56 -27.35
CA ILE A 484 15.65 -3.15 -26.01
C ILE A 484 15.90 -1.65 -26.02
N MET A 485 15.46 -0.97 -24.96
CA MET A 485 15.79 0.42 -24.67
C MET A 485 16.56 0.49 -23.35
N LEU A 486 17.78 1.01 -23.38
CA LEU A 486 18.58 1.22 -22.17
C LEU A 486 18.18 2.52 -21.48
N LEU A 487 18.10 2.50 -20.14
CA LEU A 487 17.94 3.71 -19.34
C LEU A 487 19.19 3.91 -18.48
N VAL A 488 19.94 4.98 -18.75
CA VAL A 488 21.11 5.38 -17.96
C VAL A 488 20.71 6.53 -17.03
N PRO A 489 20.75 6.36 -15.69
CA PRO A 489 20.62 7.48 -14.75
C PRO A 489 21.91 8.34 -14.73
N PRO A 490 21.88 9.67 -14.50
CA PRO A 490 20.74 10.53 -14.21
C PRO A 490 20.64 11.67 -15.24
N GLN A 491 20.07 11.43 -16.43
CA GLN A 491 19.66 12.52 -17.30
C GLN A 491 18.28 12.27 -17.91
N THR A 492 17.40 13.23 -17.68
CA THR A 492 15.99 13.33 -18.05
C THR A 492 15.76 13.52 -19.56
N GLU A 493 16.44 12.76 -20.42
CA GLU A 493 16.11 12.68 -21.84
C GLU A 493 15.97 11.22 -22.26
N ARG A 494 14.80 10.88 -22.82
CA ARG A 494 14.52 9.57 -23.41
C ARG A 494 15.47 9.35 -24.60
N MET A 495 16.56 8.65 -24.37
CA MET A 495 17.44 8.21 -25.45
C MET A 495 16.80 6.99 -26.12
N ILE A 496 16.05 7.21 -27.20
CA ILE A 496 15.60 6.12 -28.06
C ILE A 496 16.83 5.69 -28.88
N MET A 497 17.51 4.62 -28.44
CA MET A 497 18.55 4.00 -29.27
C MET A 497 17.91 3.41 -30.53
N ARG A 498 17.90 4.18 -31.62
CA ARG A 498 17.78 3.63 -32.97
C ARG A 498 19.18 3.60 -33.56
N ALA A 499 19.80 2.43 -33.50
CA ALA A 499 21.07 2.07 -34.14
C ALA A 499 22.27 3.01 -33.84
N MET A 500 23.28 2.43 -33.17
CA MET A 500 24.64 2.93 -32.99
C MET A 500 24.79 4.18 -32.10
N ASP A 501 24.94 3.95 -30.79
CA ASP A 501 25.68 4.86 -29.91
C ASP A 501 26.99 4.17 -29.46
N PRO A 502 28.17 4.69 -29.81
CA PRO A 502 29.47 4.09 -29.45
C PRO A 502 29.85 4.23 -27.97
N LEU A 503 29.00 4.81 -27.11
CA LEU A 503 29.26 4.99 -25.67
C LEU A 503 28.63 3.91 -24.78
N ALA A 504 27.67 3.13 -25.28
CA ALA A 504 27.31 1.88 -24.62
C ALA A 504 28.44 0.88 -24.93
N GLY A 505 29.25 0.54 -23.93
CA GLY A 505 30.32 -0.46 -24.10
C GLY A 505 29.80 -1.72 -24.79
N ASN A 506 30.68 -2.41 -25.53
CA ASN A 506 30.37 -3.66 -26.27
C ASN A 506 29.56 -4.64 -25.41
N GLU A 507 29.81 -4.61 -24.12
CA GLU A 507 29.16 -5.36 -23.06
C GLU A 507 27.63 -5.22 -22.95
N VAL A 508 27.10 -4.00 -23.02
CA VAL A 508 25.65 -3.78 -22.91
C VAL A 508 24.97 -4.18 -24.21
N GLN A 509 25.66 -3.98 -25.33
CA GLN A 509 25.23 -4.46 -26.63
C GLN A 509 25.25 -5.98 -26.69
N ASP A 510 26.25 -6.65 -26.10
CA ASP A 510 26.36 -8.09 -26.01
C ASP A 510 25.22 -8.68 -25.15
N LEU A 511 24.97 -8.13 -23.97
CA LEU A 511 23.81 -8.52 -23.14
C LEU A 511 22.48 -8.27 -23.88
N THR A 512 22.37 -7.16 -24.60
CA THR A 512 21.20 -6.84 -25.43
C THR A 512 21.00 -7.86 -26.56
N ASN A 513 22.09 -8.25 -27.22
CA ASN A 513 22.08 -9.25 -28.29
C ASN A 513 21.76 -10.65 -27.75
N GLU A 514 22.31 -11.01 -26.60
CA GLU A 514 22.07 -12.29 -25.93
C GLU A 514 20.62 -12.40 -25.46
N LEU A 515 20.10 -11.37 -24.79
CA LEU A 515 18.69 -11.28 -24.46
C LEU A 515 17.80 -11.36 -25.70
N GLY A 516 18.18 -10.69 -26.79
CA GLY A 516 17.47 -10.79 -28.07
C GLY A 516 17.44 -12.20 -28.62
N ALA A 517 18.58 -12.89 -28.64
CA ALA A 517 18.71 -14.25 -29.16
C ALA A 517 17.92 -15.28 -28.33
N VAL A 518 17.96 -15.17 -26.99
CA VAL A 518 17.21 -16.07 -26.11
C VAL A 518 15.70 -15.83 -26.26
N MET A 519 15.28 -14.56 -26.33
CA MET A 519 13.87 -14.21 -26.44
C MET A 519 13.29 -14.55 -27.81
N ASP A 520 14.08 -14.46 -28.89
CA ASP A 520 13.71 -14.95 -30.23
C ASP A 520 13.55 -16.47 -30.28
N GLY A 521 14.16 -17.20 -29.33
CA GLY A 521 14.07 -18.65 -29.19
C GLY A 521 12.86 -19.14 -28.38
N LEU A 522 12.15 -18.26 -27.67
CA LEU A 522 11.01 -18.65 -26.84
C LEU A 522 9.79 -19.00 -27.69
N GLN A 523 9.26 -20.21 -27.48
CA GLN A 523 7.99 -20.61 -28.07
C GLN A 523 6.84 -20.00 -27.28
N VAL A 524 5.92 -19.34 -27.98
CA VAL A 524 4.71 -18.76 -27.39
C VAL A 524 3.74 -19.91 -27.04
N PRO A 525 3.32 -20.06 -25.77
CA PRO A 525 2.35 -21.09 -25.39
C PRO A 525 1.01 -20.94 -26.11
N ASP A 526 0.34 -22.08 -26.34
CA ASP A 526 -0.99 -22.10 -26.92
C ASP A 526 -1.99 -21.30 -26.07
N GLY A 527 -2.70 -20.35 -26.69
CA GLY A 527 -3.66 -19.48 -26.01
C GLY A 527 -3.23 -18.02 -25.82
N LEU A 528 -2.08 -17.63 -26.35
CA LEU A 528 -1.70 -16.23 -26.57
C LEU A 528 -1.92 -15.86 -28.06
N VAL A 529 -2.62 -14.75 -28.31
CA VAL A 529 -2.89 -14.28 -29.67
C VAL A 529 -1.67 -13.55 -30.22
N TYR A 530 -1.14 -14.02 -31.36
CA TYR A 530 0.00 -13.41 -32.03
C TYR A 530 -0.29 -11.96 -32.47
N GLY A 531 0.58 -11.02 -32.08
CA GLY A 531 0.53 -9.61 -32.49
C GLY A 531 0.09 -8.60 -31.42
N ASP A 532 -0.16 -9.04 -30.19
CA ASP A 532 -0.32 -8.14 -29.04
C ASP A 532 1.03 -7.56 -28.57
N TRP A 533 0.98 -6.35 -28.03
CA TRP A 533 2.13 -5.67 -27.44
C TRP A 533 2.19 -5.95 -25.95
N MET A 534 3.35 -6.36 -25.44
CA MET A 534 3.62 -6.51 -24.01
C MET A 534 4.89 -5.75 -23.69
N GLU A 535 4.77 -4.56 -23.12
CA GLU A 535 5.97 -3.87 -22.66
C GLU A 535 6.37 -4.45 -21.31
N TRP A 536 7.64 -4.83 -21.17
CA TRP A 536 8.21 -5.19 -19.88
C TRP A 536 9.29 -4.16 -19.50
N GLU A 537 9.55 -4.03 -18.22
CA GLU A 537 10.65 -3.26 -17.67
C GLU A 537 11.52 -4.20 -16.85
N ILE A 538 12.82 -4.27 -17.15
CA ILE A 538 13.75 -5.14 -16.42
C ILE A 538 14.80 -4.27 -15.72
N LEU A 539 14.70 -4.17 -14.41
CA LEU A 539 15.66 -3.42 -13.63
C LEU A 539 16.74 -4.34 -13.09
N PHE A 540 17.97 -4.10 -13.55
CA PHE A 540 19.19 -4.70 -13.03
C PHE A 540 19.88 -3.69 -12.10
N TRP A 541 20.47 -4.16 -11.01
CA TRP A 541 21.46 -3.37 -10.27
C TRP A 541 22.80 -4.07 -10.40
N CYS A 542 23.71 -3.46 -11.17
CA CYS A 542 25.10 -3.90 -11.20
C CYS A 542 25.80 -3.30 -9.97
N TRP A 543 26.15 -4.12 -9.00
CA TRP A 543 26.94 -3.66 -7.85
C TRP A 543 28.41 -3.55 -8.26
N GLY A 544 28.99 -2.35 -8.08
CA GLY A 544 30.35 -2.12 -8.49
C GLY A 544 31.00 -0.86 -7.92
N CYS A 545 31.66 -1.08 -6.78
CA CYS A 545 32.75 -0.32 -6.15
C CYS A 545 32.40 0.39 -4.84
N ASP A 546 33.22 0.10 -3.83
CA ASP A 546 33.38 0.86 -2.60
C ASP A 546 33.92 2.26 -2.96
N PRO A 547 33.22 3.36 -2.62
CA PRO A 547 33.69 4.71 -2.89
C PRO A 547 35.02 5.05 -2.18
N ASN A 548 35.46 4.24 -1.20
CA ASN A 548 36.73 4.45 -0.50
C ASN A 548 37.96 3.91 -1.25
N ASN A 549 37.78 3.19 -2.36
CA ASN A 549 38.89 2.63 -3.15
C ASN A 549 39.26 3.47 -4.40
N MET A 550 38.84 4.73 -4.46
CA MET A 550 39.34 5.70 -5.45
C MET A 550 40.43 6.56 -4.83
N HIS A 551 41.70 6.21 -5.12
CA HIS A 551 42.84 7.12 -5.00
C HIS A 551 43.06 7.88 -6.29
#